data_AF-A0A2V9YAP4-F1
#
_entry.id   AF-A0A2V9YAP4-F1
#
_cell.length_a   1.000
_cell.length_b   1.000
_cell.length_c   1.000
_cell.angle_alpha   90.00
_cell.angle_beta   90.00
_cell.angle_gamma   90.00
#
_symmetry.space_group_name_H-M   'P 1'
#
loop_
_entity.id
_entity.type
_entity.pdbx_description
1 polymer ?
#
loop_
_entity_poly.entity_id
_entity_poly.type
_entity_poly.pdbx_seq_one_letter_code
_entity_poly.pdbx_strand_id
1 'polypeptide(L)'
;MGRKQTGETDIAAKKDILKIESVPNTLGALEGKLDASGKRFAIVVSRFNSFITERLLLSACDGLLRTGALKKDIAVVRVPGAFEIPSAARMLALTGKYDAIICIGCLLRGDTAHYDVIVNEVTRGIGQSAQETGVPHAFGVLTCDTLEQAIDRAGLKMGNKGFEAALAAVEMASLKEAVSRQLSAVSESKTRARKQIRRKLRKTKRSRS
;
A
#
# COMPACT_ATOMS: atom_id res chain seq x y z
N MET A 1 18.03 -45.02 34.17
CA MET A 1 18.55 -43.64 34.06
C MET A 1 18.86 -43.37 32.60
N GLY A 2 18.10 -42.49 31.94
CA GLY A 2 18.35 -42.10 30.56
C GLY A 2 17.67 -40.76 30.29
N ARG A 3 18.40 -39.67 30.53
CA ARG A 3 17.91 -38.29 30.33
C ARG A 3 17.79 -38.00 28.84
N LYS A 4 16.58 -37.60 28.43
CA LYS A 4 16.33 -36.75 27.26
C LYS A 4 17.00 -35.39 27.48
N GLN A 5 17.67 -34.83 26.47
CA GLN A 5 17.74 -33.39 26.12
C GLN A 5 18.92 -33.12 25.17
N THR A 6 18.66 -33.08 23.85
CA THR A 6 19.59 -32.49 22.86
C THR A 6 18.88 -31.75 21.73
N GLY A 7 17.57 -31.43 21.85
CA GLY A 7 16.80 -30.78 20.79
C GLY A 7 16.34 -29.34 21.06
N GLU A 8 16.37 -28.88 22.31
CA GLU A 8 15.87 -27.53 22.69
C GLU A 8 16.93 -26.42 22.55
N THR A 9 18.22 -26.77 22.54
CA THR A 9 19.34 -25.81 22.51
C THR A 9 19.58 -25.17 21.14
N ASP A 10 19.14 -25.79 20.04
CA ASP A 10 19.36 -25.27 18.68
C ASP A 10 18.36 -24.20 18.22
N ILE A 11 17.20 -24.11 18.87
CA ILE A 11 16.16 -23.14 18.51
C ILE A 11 16.45 -21.77 19.16
N ALA A 12 17.07 -21.77 20.33
CA ALA A 12 17.52 -20.55 21.00
C ALA A 12 18.65 -19.86 20.23
N ALA A 13 19.61 -20.62 19.68
CA ALA A 13 20.73 -20.08 18.91
C ALA A 13 20.31 -19.42 17.58
N LYS A 14 19.21 -19.88 16.95
CA LYS A 14 18.67 -19.26 15.72
C LYS A 14 17.88 -17.97 15.95
N LYS A 15 17.38 -17.73 17.18
CA LYS A 15 16.63 -16.50 17.50
C LYS A 15 17.53 -15.26 17.55
N ASP A 16 18.81 -15.40 17.87
CA ASP A 16 19.74 -14.27 17.92
C ASP A 16 20.23 -13.81 16.53
N ILE A 17 20.15 -14.67 15.51
CA ILE A 17 20.57 -14.36 14.12
C ILE A 17 19.54 -13.46 13.39
N LEU A 18 18.31 -13.36 13.91
CA LEU A 18 17.20 -12.62 13.31
C LEU A 18 16.84 -11.32 14.06
N LYS A 19 17.73 -10.81 14.91
CA LYS A 19 17.59 -9.43 15.41
C LYS A 19 17.90 -8.47 14.26
N ILE A 20 16.87 -8.14 13.48
CA ILE A 20 16.90 -6.99 12.59
C ILE A 20 17.08 -5.77 13.50
N GLU A 21 18.26 -5.17 13.50
CA GLU A 21 18.47 -3.87 14.14
C GLU A 21 17.49 -2.90 13.48
N SER A 22 16.49 -2.45 14.24
CA SER A 22 15.59 -1.38 13.82
C SER A 22 16.44 -0.18 13.40
N VAL A 23 16.07 0.48 12.29
CA VAL A 23 16.73 1.70 11.81
C VAL A 23 17.02 2.61 13.01
N PRO A 24 18.28 3.02 13.24
CA PRO A 24 18.63 3.84 14.39
C PRO A 24 17.71 5.06 14.46
N ASN A 25 17.15 5.34 15.65
CA ASN A 25 16.29 6.51 15.93
C ASN A 25 16.96 7.87 15.62
N THR A 26 18.22 7.86 15.20
CA THR A 26 19.00 9.02 14.75
C THR A 26 18.78 9.39 13.28
N LEU A 27 18.19 8.49 12.48
CA LEU A 27 17.78 8.78 11.10
C LEU A 27 16.34 9.29 11.10
N GLY A 28 16.10 10.48 10.55
CA GLY A 28 14.76 11.03 10.38
C GLY A 28 13.96 10.25 9.34
N ALA A 29 13.38 9.12 9.73
CA ALA A 29 12.55 8.29 8.85
C ALA A 29 11.15 8.91 8.68
N LEU A 30 10.69 8.95 7.43
CA LEU A 30 9.30 9.26 7.11
C LEU A 30 8.53 7.96 6.94
N GLU A 31 7.53 7.76 7.76
CA GLU A 31 6.70 6.55 7.76
C GLU A 31 5.22 6.89 7.56
N GLY A 32 4.49 5.98 6.91
CA GLY A 32 3.04 6.05 6.83
C GLY A 32 2.41 5.65 8.16
N LYS A 33 1.28 6.25 8.51
CA LYS A 33 0.49 5.84 9.67
C LYS A 33 -0.64 4.93 9.23
N LEU A 34 -0.99 3.95 10.05
CA LEU A 34 -2.20 3.14 9.90
C LEU A 34 -3.45 3.89 10.41
N ASP A 35 -3.69 5.07 9.83
CA ASP A 35 -4.84 5.92 10.15
C ASP A 35 -5.53 6.37 8.85
N ALA A 36 -6.74 5.86 8.64
CA ALA A 36 -7.59 6.10 7.50
C ALA A 36 -8.59 7.26 7.72
N SER A 37 -8.56 7.90 8.89
CA SER A 37 -9.46 8.99 9.23
C SER A 37 -9.33 10.15 8.23
N GLY A 38 -10.45 10.58 7.67
CA GLY A 38 -10.52 11.68 6.70
C GLY A 38 -9.99 11.34 5.30
N LYS A 39 -9.65 10.06 5.02
CA LYS A 39 -9.17 9.60 3.72
C LYS A 39 -10.25 8.85 2.95
N ARG A 40 -10.18 8.92 1.62
CA ARG A 40 -11.12 8.29 0.69
C ARG A 40 -10.44 7.17 -0.08
N PHE A 41 -11.09 6.02 -0.15
CA PHE A 41 -10.56 4.83 -0.78
C PHE A 41 -11.51 4.33 -1.87
N ALA A 42 -10.94 3.86 -2.97
CA ALA A 42 -11.68 3.08 -3.96
C ALA A 42 -11.19 1.62 -3.93
N ILE A 43 -12.10 0.67 -3.99
CA ILE A 43 -11.80 -0.75 -4.11
C ILE A 43 -12.28 -1.21 -5.47
N VAL A 44 -11.36 -1.63 -6.33
CA VAL A 44 -11.70 -2.26 -7.61
C VAL A 44 -11.64 -3.77 -7.42
N VAL A 45 -12.74 -4.47 -7.65
CA VAL A 45 -12.84 -5.92 -7.40
C VAL A 45 -13.34 -6.67 -8.63
N SER A 46 -12.64 -7.73 -9.03
CA SER A 46 -13.10 -8.62 -10.11
C SER A 46 -14.25 -9.52 -9.66
N ARG A 47 -15.24 -9.69 -10.54
CA ARG A 47 -16.35 -10.66 -10.35
C ARG A 47 -15.93 -12.10 -10.65
N PHE A 48 -14.92 -12.29 -11.50
CA PHE A 48 -14.32 -13.59 -11.72
C PHE A 48 -13.68 -14.11 -10.42
N ASN A 49 -13.88 -15.41 -10.13
CA ASN A 49 -13.51 -16.05 -8.86
C ASN A 49 -14.14 -15.40 -7.60
N SER A 50 -15.41 -14.98 -7.69
CA SER A 50 -16.16 -14.28 -6.61
C SER A 50 -16.12 -14.99 -5.26
N PHE A 51 -16.12 -16.33 -5.24
CA PHE A 51 -15.98 -17.10 -4.00
C PHE A 51 -14.73 -16.70 -3.17
N ILE A 52 -13.66 -16.29 -3.85
CA ILE A 52 -12.42 -15.79 -3.25
C ILE A 52 -12.44 -14.26 -3.16
N THR A 53 -12.76 -13.55 -4.24
CA THR A 53 -12.62 -12.09 -4.28
C THR A 53 -13.60 -11.36 -3.36
N GLU A 54 -14.78 -11.92 -3.08
CA GLU A 54 -15.69 -11.36 -2.08
C GLU A 54 -15.12 -11.48 -0.65
N ARG A 55 -14.41 -12.56 -0.33
CA ARG A 55 -13.75 -12.71 0.99
C ARG A 55 -12.62 -11.69 1.16
N LEU A 56 -11.86 -11.45 0.09
CA LEU A 56 -10.83 -10.40 0.07
C LEU A 56 -11.46 -9.02 0.22
N LEU A 57 -12.55 -8.74 -0.51
CA LEU A 57 -13.28 -7.47 -0.41
C LEU A 57 -13.80 -7.21 1.01
N LEU A 58 -14.45 -8.20 1.63
CA LEU A 58 -14.98 -8.07 2.98
C LEU A 58 -13.87 -7.72 3.98
N SER A 59 -12.73 -8.41 3.90
CA SER A 59 -11.60 -8.14 4.78
C SER A 59 -10.87 -6.84 4.44
N ALA A 60 -10.83 -6.40 3.19
CA ALA A 60 -10.32 -5.08 2.83
C ALA A 60 -11.19 -3.97 3.46
N CYS A 61 -12.51 -4.10 3.37
CA CYS A 61 -13.45 -3.20 4.03
C CYS A 61 -13.26 -3.20 5.56
N ASP A 62 -13.10 -4.37 6.18
CA ASP A 62 -12.80 -4.48 7.62
C ASP A 62 -11.51 -3.73 8.00
N GLY A 63 -10.43 -3.92 7.22
CA GLY A 63 -9.17 -3.22 7.43
C GLY A 63 -9.29 -1.70 7.37
N LEU A 64 -10.02 -1.18 6.37
CA LEU A 64 -10.29 0.26 6.25
C LEU A 64 -11.12 0.80 7.44
N LEU A 65 -12.18 0.09 7.82
CA LEU A 65 -13.05 0.54 8.91
C LEU A 65 -12.32 0.53 10.26
N ARG A 66 -11.53 -0.51 10.54
CA ARG A 66 -10.75 -0.64 11.78
C ARG A 66 -9.60 0.37 11.88
N THR A 67 -9.16 0.93 10.76
CA THR A 67 -8.15 1.99 10.71
C THR A 67 -8.76 3.39 10.69
N GLY A 68 -10.08 3.55 10.79
CA GLY A 68 -10.75 4.85 10.95
C GLY A 68 -11.43 5.40 9.71
N ALA A 69 -11.48 4.67 8.60
CA ALA A 69 -12.25 5.10 7.43
C ALA A 69 -13.75 5.10 7.74
N LEU A 70 -14.49 6.07 7.21
CA LEU A 70 -15.95 6.05 7.26
C LEU A 70 -16.51 5.29 6.07
N LYS A 71 -17.63 4.58 6.25
CA LYS A 71 -18.29 3.82 5.16
C LYS A 71 -18.56 4.66 3.91
N LYS A 72 -18.90 5.94 4.09
CA LYS A 72 -19.18 6.89 2.99
C LYS A 72 -17.94 7.25 2.16
N ASP A 73 -16.75 7.06 2.72
CA ASP A 73 -15.46 7.38 2.09
C ASP A 73 -14.84 6.15 1.40
N ILE A 74 -15.55 5.02 1.39
CA ILE A 74 -15.14 3.79 0.70
C ILE A 74 -16.08 3.56 -0.50
N ALA A 75 -15.53 3.59 -1.70
CA ALA A 75 -16.25 3.25 -2.93
C ALA A 75 -15.85 1.85 -3.39
N VAL A 76 -16.83 1.00 -3.73
CA VAL A 76 -16.57 -0.33 -4.32
C VAL A 76 -16.99 -0.32 -5.78
N VAL A 77 -16.05 -0.64 -6.67
CA VAL A 77 -16.25 -0.70 -8.12
C VAL A 77 -15.99 -2.12 -8.58
N ARG A 78 -16.97 -2.72 -9.25
CA ARG A 78 -16.91 -4.11 -9.70
C ARG A 78 -16.57 -4.17 -11.18
N VAL A 79 -15.57 -4.97 -11.55
CA VAL A 79 -15.16 -5.21 -12.94
C VAL A 79 -15.39 -6.68 -13.32
N PRO A 80 -15.48 -7.03 -14.62
CA PRO A 80 -15.73 -8.40 -15.05
C PRO A 80 -14.63 -9.37 -14.59
N GLY A 81 -13.38 -9.13 -14.97
CA GLY A 81 -12.22 -9.95 -14.62
C GLY A 81 -11.07 -9.13 -14.05
N ALA A 82 -9.97 -9.82 -13.73
CA ALA A 82 -8.77 -9.16 -13.19
C ALA A 82 -8.09 -8.27 -14.24
N PHE A 83 -8.24 -8.59 -15.53
CA PHE A 83 -7.65 -7.86 -16.64
C PHE A 83 -8.15 -6.41 -16.75
N GLU A 84 -9.39 -6.15 -16.33
CA GLU A 84 -9.96 -4.79 -16.34
C GLU A 84 -9.57 -3.96 -15.10
N ILE A 85 -8.97 -4.57 -14.06
CA ILE A 85 -8.61 -3.87 -12.81
C ILE A 85 -7.69 -2.66 -13.07
N PRO A 86 -6.58 -2.76 -13.84
CA PRO A 86 -5.71 -1.62 -14.11
C PRO A 86 -6.45 -0.42 -14.71
N SER A 87 -7.32 -0.67 -15.70
CA SER A 87 -8.06 0.38 -16.39
C SER A 87 -9.05 1.07 -15.45
N ALA A 88 -9.82 0.30 -14.68
CA ALA A 88 -10.75 0.84 -13.71
C ALA A 88 -10.04 1.63 -12.59
N ALA A 89 -8.92 1.12 -12.08
CA ALA A 89 -8.13 1.80 -11.07
C ALA A 89 -7.59 3.14 -11.61
N ARG A 90 -7.06 3.16 -12.83
CA ARG A 90 -6.61 4.39 -13.49
C ARG A 90 -7.73 5.41 -13.65
N MET A 91 -8.91 4.98 -14.12
CA MET A 91 -10.08 5.86 -14.25
C MET A 91 -10.43 6.51 -12.90
N LEU A 92 -10.43 5.74 -11.81
CA LEU A 92 -10.73 6.24 -10.47
C LEU A 92 -9.65 7.20 -9.96
N ALA A 93 -8.37 6.87 -10.15
CA ALA A 93 -7.25 7.71 -9.73
C ALA A 93 -7.31 9.10 -10.39
N LEU A 94 -7.61 9.14 -11.69
CA LEU A 94 -7.70 10.38 -12.47
C LEU A 94 -8.88 11.28 -12.07
N THR A 95 -9.85 10.78 -11.31
CA THR A 95 -10.91 11.64 -10.76
C THR A 95 -10.40 12.59 -9.67
N GLY A 96 -9.24 12.32 -9.07
CA GLY A 96 -8.70 13.07 -7.93
C GLY A 96 -9.52 12.92 -6.64
N LYS A 97 -10.47 11.96 -6.58
CA LYS A 97 -11.37 11.77 -5.43
C LYS A 97 -10.84 10.80 -4.38
N TYR A 98 -9.78 10.05 -4.66
CA TYR A 98 -9.32 8.97 -3.80
C TYR A 98 -7.85 9.17 -3.42
N ASP A 99 -7.55 8.89 -2.16
CA ASP A 99 -6.20 9.00 -1.59
C ASP A 99 -5.39 7.72 -1.84
N ALA A 100 -6.07 6.57 -1.94
CA ALA A 100 -5.50 5.31 -2.42
C ALA A 100 -6.58 4.42 -3.06
N ILE A 101 -6.13 3.48 -3.88
CA ILE A 101 -6.97 2.48 -4.55
C ILE A 101 -6.51 1.08 -4.13
N ILE A 102 -7.46 0.18 -3.86
CA ILE A 102 -7.19 -1.22 -3.53
C ILE A 102 -7.66 -2.07 -4.72
N CYS A 103 -6.74 -2.82 -5.32
CA CYS A 103 -6.99 -3.66 -6.48
C CYS A 103 -7.16 -5.12 -6.03
N ILE A 104 -8.37 -5.67 -6.12
CA ILE A 104 -8.71 -7.02 -5.64
C ILE A 104 -9.06 -7.93 -6.82
N GLY A 105 -8.39 -9.08 -6.87
CA GLY A 105 -8.68 -10.11 -7.86
C GLY A 105 -8.16 -11.48 -7.43
N CYS A 106 -8.50 -12.50 -8.20
CA CYS A 106 -7.96 -13.84 -8.01
C CYS A 106 -7.78 -14.51 -9.37
N LEU A 107 -6.53 -14.84 -9.69
CA LEU A 107 -6.11 -15.57 -10.87
C LEU A 107 -5.65 -16.95 -10.41
N LEU A 108 -6.25 -17.98 -10.98
CA LEU A 108 -5.92 -19.38 -10.74
C LEU A 108 -5.29 -19.94 -12.01
N ARG A 109 -4.15 -20.63 -11.88
CA ARG A 109 -3.49 -21.28 -13.01
C ARG A 109 -4.42 -22.35 -13.60
N GLY A 110 -4.53 -22.35 -14.93
CA GLY A 110 -5.18 -23.41 -15.70
C GLY A 110 -4.19 -24.05 -16.67
N ASP A 111 -4.70 -24.78 -17.66
CA ASP A 111 -3.88 -25.62 -18.55
C ASP A 111 -3.18 -24.86 -19.68
N THR A 112 -3.46 -23.57 -19.83
CA THR A 112 -2.94 -22.76 -20.94
C THR A 112 -2.08 -21.61 -20.43
N ALA A 113 -1.26 -21.05 -21.34
CA ALA A 113 -0.44 -19.87 -21.07
C ALA A 113 -1.26 -18.60 -20.76
N HIS A 114 -2.60 -18.65 -20.84
CA HIS A 114 -3.48 -17.52 -20.52
C HIS A 114 -3.20 -16.95 -19.13
N TYR A 115 -2.96 -17.81 -18.13
CA TYR A 115 -2.65 -17.36 -16.77
C TYR A 115 -1.43 -16.44 -16.74
N ASP A 116 -0.33 -16.84 -17.36
CA ASP A 116 0.93 -16.10 -17.29
C ASP A 116 0.83 -14.75 -18.02
N VAL A 117 0.11 -14.70 -19.15
CA VAL A 117 -0.16 -13.44 -19.86
C VAL A 117 -0.98 -12.49 -18.99
N ILE A 118 -2.06 -12.97 -18.37
CA ILE A 118 -2.95 -12.12 -17.58
C ILE A 118 -2.29 -11.65 -16.27
N VAL A 119 -1.59 -12.52 -15.54
CA VAL A 119 -0.90 -12.14 -14.29
C VAL A 119 0.12 -11.04 -14.55
N ASN A 120 0.92 -11.18 -15.60
CA ASN A 120 1.95 -10.19 -15.94
C ASN A 120 1.33 -8.85 -16.34
N GLU A 121 0.30 -8.85 -17.19
CA GLU A 121 -0.35 -7.62 -17.65
C GLU A 121 -1.14 -6.91 -16.53
N VAL A 122 -1.81 -7.66 -15.66
CA VAL A 122 -2.53 -7.09 -14.51
C VAL A 122 -1.55 -6.47 -13.51
N THR A 123 -0.48 -7.20 -13.17
CA THR A 123 0.52 -6.71 -12.22
C THR A 123 1.23 -5.47 -12.76
N ARG A 124 1.67 -5.52 -14.02
CA ARG A 124 2.30 -4.37 -14.70
C ARG A 124 1.35 -3.18 -14.79
N GLY A 125 0.11 -3.41 -15.22
CA GLY A 125 -0.88 -2.35 -15.41
C GLY A 125 -1.24 -1.63 -14.11
N ILE A 126 -1.40 -2.36 -12.99
CA ILE A 126 -1.66 -1.75 -11.68
C ILE A 126 -0.47 -0.87 -11.25
N GLY A 127 0.75 -1.40 -11.36
CA GLY A 127 1.97 -0.65 -11.02
C GLY A 127 2.15 0.60 -11.87
N GLN A 128 1.98 0.47 -13.18
CA GLN A 128 2.09 1.60 -14.12
C GLN A 128 1.01 2.65 -13.85
N SER A 129 -0.24 2.26 -13.62
CA SER A 129 -1.33 3.18 -13.26
C SER A 129 -0.99 3.98 -12.00
N ALA A 130 -0.46 3.32 -10.96
CA ALA A 130 -0.06 4.00 -9.73
C ALA A 130 1.05 5.03 -9.97
N GLN A 131 2.06 4.69 -10.77
CA GLN A 131 3.17 5.57 -11.11
C GLN A 131 2.73 6.78 -11.93
N GLU A 132 1.92 6.57 -12.98
CA GLU A 132 1.45 7.63 -13.87
C GLU A 132 0.50 8.62 -13.17
N THR A 133 -0.37 8.11 -12.30
CA THR A 133 -1.39 8.93 -11.63
C THR A 133 -0.91 9.53 -10.31
N GLY A 134 0.16 8.98 -9.73
CA GLY A 134 0.66 9.37 -8.41
C GLY A 134 -0.30 9.03 -7.26
N VAL A 135 -1.34 8.23 -7.51
CA VAL A 135 -2.24 7.70 -6.48
C VAL A 135 -1.75 6.29 -6.12
N PRO A 136 -1.47 5.96 -4.85
CA PRO A 136 -1.10 4.62 -4.44
C PRO A 136 -2.16 3.58 -4.84
N HIS A 137 -1.72 2.49 -5.47
CA HIS A 137 -2.56 1.33 -5.73
C HIS A 137 -2.03 0.14 -4.92
N ALA A 138 -2.80 -0.35 -3.96
CA ALA A 138 -2.47 -1.55 -3.21
C ALA A 138 -2.84 -2.81 -4.00
N PHE A 139 -1.94 -3.79 -3.99
CA PHE A 139 -2.07 -5.01 -4.77
C PHE A 139 -2.66 -6.16 -3.93
N GLY A 140 -3.96 -6.38 -4.07
CA GLY A 140 -4.72 -7.48 -3.47
C GLY A 140 -5.17 -8.53 -4.49
N VAL A 141 -4.42 -8.70 -5.58
CA VAL A 141 -4.69 -9.73 -6.60
C VAL A 141 -3.95 -11.01 -6.23
N LEU A 142 -4.69 -12.08 -5.95
CA LEU A 142 -4.11 -13.40 -5.72
C LEU A 142 -3.69 -14.04 -7.04
N THR A 143 -2.48 -14.56 -7.08
CA THR A 143 -1.92 -15.32 -8.21
C THR A 143 -1.52 -16.69 -7.66
N CYS A 144 -2.35 -17.70 -7.89
CA CYS A 144 -2.20 -19.01 -7.25
C CYS A 144 -2.25 -20.14 -8.28
N ASP A 145 -1.52 -21.21 -7.99
CA ASP A 145 -1.54 -22.42 -8.82
C ASP A 145 -2.75 -23.29 -8.50
N THR A 146 -3.27 -23.22 -7.27
CA THR A 146 -4.43 -24.03 -6.84
C THR A 146 -5.48 -23.20 -6.10
N LEU A 147 -6.71 -23.69 -6.10
CA LEU A 147 -7.81 -23.09 -5.33
C LEU A 147 -7.51 -23.09 -3.82
N GLU A 148 -6.89 -24.15 -3.29
CA GLU A 148 -6.53 -24.24 -1.87
C GLU A 148 -5.57 -23.13 -1.45
N GLN A 149 -4.56 -22.84 -2.27
CA GLN A 149 -3.64 -21.72 -2.03
C GLN A 149 -4.36 -20.37 -1.97
N ALA A 150 -5.40 -20.18 -2.80
CA ALA A 150 -6.20 -18.97 -2.82
C ALA A 150 -7.10 -18.86 -1.59
N ILE A 151 -7.72 -19.97 -1.15
CA ILE A 151 -8.52 -20.02 0.07
C ILE A 151 -7.64 -19.71 1.30
N ASP A 152 -6.44 -20.28 1.39
CA ASP A 152 -5.51 -20.05 2.51
C ASP A 152 -5.11 -18.58 2.64
N ARG A 153 -5.09 -17.83 1.53
CA ARG A 153 -4.76 -16.39 1.45
C ARG A 153 -5.98 -15.46 1.55
N ALA A 154 -7.19 -16.01 1.61
CA ALA A 154 -8.45 -15.28 1.69
C ALA A 154 -9.13 -15.43 3.06
N GLY A 155 -8.34 -15.60 4.13
CA GLY A 155 -8.82 -15.59 5.52
C GLY A 155 -8.76 -16.92 6.26
N LEU A 156 -8.05 -17.94 5.76
CA LEU A 156 -7.73 -19.14 6.53
C LEU A 156 -6.30 -19.05 7.09
N LYS A 157 -5.41 -19.98 6.70
CA LYS A 157 -4.13 -20.21 7.37
C LYS A 157 -3.13 -19.07 7.22
N MET A 158 -3.12 -18.39 6.07
CA MET A 158 -2.10 -17.40 5.71
C MET A 158 -2.60 -15.95 5.83
N GLY A 159 -3.63 -15.73 6.65
CA GLY A 159 -4.27 -14.43 6.78
C GLY A 159 -5.15 -14.09 5.57
N ASN A 160 -5.42 -12.80 5.37
CA ASN A 160 -6.26 -12.32 4.29
C ASN A 160 -5.56 -11.20 3.51
N LYS A 161 -5.22 -11.45 2.25
CA LYS A 161 -4.52 -10.48 1.39
C LYS A 161 -5.36 -9.24 1.06
N GLY A 162 -6.68 -9.30 1.16
CA GLY A 162 -7.54 -8.11 1.07
C GLY A 162 -7.34 -7.19 2.28
N PHE A 163 -7.26 -7.74 3.49
CA PHE A 163 -6.95 -6.97 4.71
C PHE A 163 -5.56 -6.33 4.63
N GLU A 164 -4.55 -7.11 4.26
CA GLU A 164 -3.18 -6.61 4.09
C GLU A 164 -3.10 -5.50 3.03
N ALA A 165 -3.77 -5.66 1.89
CA ALA A 165 -3.83 -4.64 0.85
C ALA A 165 -4.53 -3.36 1.34
N ALA A 166 -5.57 -3.47 2.17
CA ALA A 166 -6.19 -2.31 2.79
C ALA A 166 -5.23 -1.57 3.73
N LEU A 167 -4.49 -2.28 4.60
CA LEU A 167 -3.51 -1.64 5.47
C LEU A 167 -2.41 -0.94 4.67
N ALA A 168 -1.88 -1.60 3.63
CA ALA A 168 -0.90 -1.01 2.73
C ALA A 168 -1.44 0.26 2.03
N ALA A 169 -2.71 0.26 1.62
CA ALA A 169 -3.33 1.44 1.02
C ALA A 169 -3.43 2.60 2.01
N VAL A 170 -3.82 2.34 3.26
CA VAL A 170 -3.91 3.35 4.33
C VAL A 170 -2.53 3.94 4.60
N GLU A 171 -1.53 3.08 4.79
CA GLU A 171 -0.16 3.50 5.09
C GLU A 171 0.42 4.34 3.94
N MET A 172 0.24 3.90 2.69
CA MET A 172 0.73 4.62 1.52
C MET A 172 0.00 5.96 1.29
N ALA A 173 -1.30 6.03 1.57
CA ALA A 173 -2.04 7.29 1.53
C ALA A 173 -1.48 8.27 2.58
N SER A 174 -1.23 7.80 3.80
CA SER A 174 -0.60 8.60 4.85
C SER A 174 0.83 9.01 4.49
N LEU A 175 1.61 8.12 3.89
CA LEU A 175 3.00 8.40 3.50
C LEU A 175 3.05 9.47 2.40
N LYS A 176 2.17 9.38 1.41
CA LYS A 176 2.05 10.39 0.34
C LYS A 176 1.79 11.78 0.91
N GLU A 177 0.88 11.91 1.87
CA GLU A 177 0.64 13.17 2.57
C GLU A 177 1.88 13.66 3.34
N ALA A 178 2.55 12.77 4.08
CA ALA A 178 3.72 13.12 4.88
C ALA A 178 4.88 13.62 4.01
N VAL A 179 5.16 12.92 2.91
CA VAL A 179 6.16 13.33 1.91
C VAL A 179 5.80 14.68 1.30
N SER A 180 4.53 14.87 0.89
CA SER A 180 4.08 16.14 0.33
C SER A 180 4.25 17.31 1.31
N ARG A 181 3.90 17.12 2.59
CA ARG A 181 4.06 18.15 3.64
C ARG A 181 5.53 18.52 3.86
N GLN A 182 6.44 17.54 3.89
CA GLN A 182 7.87 17.83 4.03
C GLN A 182 8.42 18.61 2.84
N LEU A 183 8.08 18.23 1.60
CA LEU A 183 8.52 18.95 0.40
C LEU A 183 8.06 20.42 0.41
N SER A 184 6.82 20.67 0.83
CA SER A 184 6.30 22.03 1.02
C SER A 184 7.08 22.81 2.09
N ALA A 185 7.33 22.22 3.26
CA ALA A 185 8.07 22.87 4.35
C ALA A 185 9.51 23.23 3.97
N VAL A 186 10.19 22.37 3.18
CA VAL A 186 11.53 22.62 2.65
C VAL A 186 11.52 23.79 1.67
N SER A 187 10.52 23.87 0.79
CA SER A 187 10.37 24.97 -0.18
C SER A 187 10.13 26.33 0.52
N GLU A 188 9.27 26.36 1.54
CA GLU A 188 8.99 27.57 2.32
C GLU A 188 10.22 28.07 3.08
N SER A 189 10.98 27.15 3.70
CA SER A 189 12.20 27.47 4.44
C SER A 189 13.27 28.08 3.54
N LYS A 190 13.49 27.51 2.35
CA LYS A 190 14.41 28.07 1.32
C LYS A 190 13.97 29.46 0.87
N THR A 191 12.67 29.68 0.69
CA THR A 191 12.11 30.97 0.28
C THR A 191 12.27 32.05 1.36
N ARG A 192 12.00 31.71 2.63
CA ARG A 192 12.22 32.60 3.78
C ARG A 192 13.70 32.98 3.92
N ALA A 193 14.61 32.01 3.85
CA ALA A 193 16.05 32.24 3.89
C ALA A 193 16.52 33.19 2.77
N ARG A 194 16.09 32.97 1.51
CA ARG A 194 16.42 33.87 0.38
C ARG A 194 15.91 35.30 0.58
N LYS A 195 14.68 35.48 1.09
CA LYS A 195 14.13 36.82 1.40
C LYS A 195 14.93 37.51 2.51
N GLN A 196 15.36 36.78 3.52
CA GLN A 196 16.12 37.30 4.67
C GLN A 196 17.54 37.73 4.26
N ILE A 197 18.22 36.94 3.41
CA ILE A 197 19.51 37.30 2.82
C ILE A 197 19.40 38.57 1.97
N ARG A 198 18.39 38.66 1.07
CA ARG A 198 18.16 39.87 0.26
C ARG A 198 17.88 41.11 1.10
N ARG A 199 17.14 40.98 2.20
CA ARG A 199 16.88 42.08 3.15
C ARG A 199 18.15 42.54 3.87
N LYS A 200 19.01 41.62 4.33
CA LYS A 200 20.31 41.96 4.94
C LYS A 200 21.20 42.70 3.95
N LEU A 201 21.38 42.18 2.73
CA LEU A 201 22.19 42.81 1.68
C LEU A 201 21.74 44.24 1.33
N ARG A 202 20.42 44.49 1.29
CA ARG A 202 19.87 45.84 1.06
C ARG A 202 20.15 46.81 2.22
N LYS A 203 20.12 46.34 3.47
CA LYS A 203 20.45 47.16 4.64
C LYS A 203 21.94 47.53 4.67
N THR A 204 22.83 46.58 4.35
CA THR A 204 24.29 46.82 4.33
C THR A 204 24.73 47.77 3.20
N LYS A 205 24.02 47.78 2.06
CA LYS A 205 24.29 48.74 0.98
C LYS A 205 23.85 50.18 1.32
N ARG A 206 22.79 50.36 2.13
CA ARG A 206 22.28 51.68 2.54
C ARG A 206 23.05 52.33 3.69
N SER A 207 23.83 51.56 4.45
CA SER A 207 24.66 52.08 5.55
C SER A 207 26.10 52.43 5.11
N ARG A 208 26.42 52.24 3.83
CA ARG A 208 27.73 52.54 3.21
C ARG A 208 27.65 53.68 2.18
N SER A 209 26.47 54.27 2.04
CA SER A 209 26.13 55.46 1.24
C SER A 209 25.72 56.56 2.18
#